data_AF-A0A7W5SEF1-F1
#
_entry.id   AF-A0A7W5SEF1-F1
#
_cell.length_a   1.000
_cell.length_b   1.000
_cell.length_c   1.000
_cell.angle_alpha   90.00
_cell.angle_beta   90.00
_cell.angle_gamma   90.00
#
_symmetry.space_group_name_H-M   'P 1'
#
loop_
_entity.id
_entity.type
_entity.pdbx_description
1 polymer ?
#
loop_
_entity_poly.entity_id
_entity_poly.type
_entity_poly.pdbx_seq_one_letter_code
_entity_poly.pdbx_strand_id
1 'polypeptide(L)'
;MIGVGGARVDARRAIGALATCVMLVACGGGKRIASAPPPEVERTDPTGRGAGWRTAATVADRARLRDWRDAWMDALAQIPQREIAADPQLFDPDRALPEPLPPIGTYRCRTIKLGAPGAGVSRFIAYGWFSCRIEQPARTGGDGDLTFARLGGSQRPSGTLYRESRADAAPRPRAIFLGSMALGDEQRPMRYGTDPNRDLAGVMERIGDRRWRLILPRPRFESLLDIVDIIPME
;
A
#
# COMPACT_ATOMS: atom_id res chain seq x y z
N MET A 1 51.71 -13.78 -24.83
CA MET A 1 51.42 -14.37 -26.15
C MET A 1 49.98 -14.85 -26.16
N ILE A 2 49.11 -14.06 -26.77
CA ILE A 2 47.67 -14.32 -26.89
C ILE A 2 47.47 -14.82 -28.33
N GLY A 3 46.98 -16.05 -28.49
CA GLY A 3 46.66 -16.62 -29.80
C GLY A 3 45.18 -16.45 -30.11
N VAL A 4 44.87 -15.58 -31.07
CA VAL A 4 43.54 -15.42 -31.66
C VAL A 4 43.58 -16.07 -33.04
N GLY A 5 42.76 -17.10 -33.25
CA GLY A 5 42.52 -17.72 -34.55
C GLY A 5 41.18 -17.26 -35.13
N GLY A 6 41.20 -16.64 -36.31
CA GLY A 6 40.03 -16.47 -37.19
C GLY A 6 39.54 -17.82 -37.74
N ALA A 7 38.60 -17.97 -38.65
CA ALA A 7 37.73 -17.13 -39.48
C ALA A 7 36.59 -18.10 -39.93
N ARG A 8 35.41 -17.72 -40.41
CA ARG A 8 35.12 -17.20 -41.76
C ARG A 8 33.61 -16.99 -41.89
N VAL A 9 33.31 -16.05 -42.76
CA VAL A 9 32.03 -15.69 -43.39
C VAL A 9 31.45 -16.87 -44.17
N ASP A 10 30.13 -17.02 -44.21
CA ASP A 10 29.45 -17.16 -45.51
C ASP A 10 27.95 -16.84 -45.48
N ALA A 11 27.59 -15.98 -46.42
CA ALA A 11 26.24 -15.57 -46.77
C ALA A 11 25.65 -16.56 -47.78
N ARG A 12 24.32 -16.68 -47.82
CA ARG A 12 23.56 -16.75 -49.08
C ARG A 12 22.06 -16.64 -48.82
N ARG A 13 21.49 -15.55 -49.36
CA ARG A 13 20.08 -15.38 -49.67
C ARG A 13 19.75 -16.23 -50.90
N ALA A 14 18.57 -16.86 -50.93
CA ALA A 14 17.96 -17.32 -52.18
C ALA A 14 16.45 -17.05 -52.14
N ILE A 15 15.99 -16.48 -53.25
CA ILE A 15 14.64 -15.99 -53.55
C ILE A 15 13.89 -17.10 -54.32
N GLY A 16 12.59 -17.22 -54.05
CA GLY A 16 11.57 -17.47 -55.07
C GLY A 16 11.20 -18.92 -55.40
N ALA A 17 9.92 -19.25 -55.22
CA ALA A 17 9.08 -19.84 -56.27
C ALA A 17 7.60 -19.86 -55.81
N LEU A 18 6.75 -19.17 -56.57
CA LEU A 18 5.31 -19.37 -56.59
C LEU A 18 5.02 -20.70 -57.32
N ALA A 19 4.19 -21.57 -56.75
CA ALA A 19 3.57 -22.67 -57.50
C ALA A 19 2.16 -22.94 -56.98
N THR A 20 1.25 -23.07 -57.93
CA THR A 20 -0.21 -23.04 -57.81
C THR A 20 -0.80 -24.46 -57.80
N CYS A 21 -1.97 -24.59 -57.17
CA CYS A 21 -2.98 -25.67 -57.28
C CYS A 21 -2.63 -27.06 -56.74
N VAL A 22 -3.49 -27.61 -55.86
CA VAL A 22 -4.53 -28.60 -56.21
C VAL A 22 -5.35 -28.91 -54.95
N MET A 23 -6.68 -28.94 -55.10
CA MET A 23 -7.67 -29.33 -54.09
C MET A 23 -7.62 -30.83 -53.79
N LEU A 24 -7.66 -31.20 -52.50
CA LEU A 24 -8.13 -32.50 -52.05
C LEU A 24 -8.99 -32.34 -50.78
N VAL A 25 -10.19 -32.92 -50.88
CA VAL A 25 -11.25 -33.03 -49.88
C VAL A 25 -10.80 -33.94 -48.73
N ALA A 26 -11.10 -33.53 -47.49
CA ALA A 26 -11.22 -34.47 -46.37
C ALA A 26 -12.27 -33.98 -45.36
N CYS A 27 -13.44 -34.61 -45.39
CA CYS A 27 -14.37 -34.64 -44.26
C CYS A 27 -13.74 -35.49 -43.14
N GLY A 28 -13.66 -34.97 -41.92
CA GLY A 28 -13.19 -35.78 -40.79
C GLY A 28 -13.24 -35.07 -39.45
N GLY A 29 -14.22 -35.46 -38.61
CA GLY A 29 -14.07 -35.47 -37.16
C GLY A 29 -14.26 -34.14 -36.42
N GLY A 30 -15.51 -33.82 -36.09
CA GLY A 30 -15.83 -32.77 -35.11
C GLY A 30 -15.34 -33.15 -33.70
N LYS A 31 -14.12 -32.76 -33.34
CA LYS A 31 -13.73 -32.55 -31.95
C LYS A 31 -14.19 -31.15 -31.54
N ARG A 32 -15.22 -31.05 -30.69
CA ARG A 32 -15.54 -29.79 -30.01
C ARG A 32 -14.37 -29.44 -29.09
N ILE A 33 -13.53 -28.50 -29.52
CA ILE A 33 -12.62 -27.80 -28.62
C ILE A 33 -13.51 -26.99 -27.70
N ALA A 34 -13.52 -27.32 -26.42
CA ALA A 34 -14.14 -26.47 -25.40
C ALA A 34 -13.44 -25.10 -25.48
N SER A 35 -14.17 -24.07 -25.90
CA SER A 35 -13.68 -22.70 -25.88
C SER A 35 -13.28 -22.36 -24.45
N ALA A 36 -12.01 -21.99 -24.26
CA ALA A 36 -11.57 -21.34 -23.04
C ALA A 36 -12.48 -20.11 -22.79
N PRO A 37 -12.86 -19.82 -21.53
CA PRO A 37 -13.56 -18.59 -21.24
C PRO A 37 -12.69 -17.41 -21.71
N PRO A 38 -13.28 -16.35 -22.29
CA PRO A 38 -12.52 -15.19 -22.70
C PRO A 38 -11.75 -14.62 -21.50
N PRO A 39 -10.54 -14.06 -21.69
CA PRO A 39 -9.84 -13.38 -20.62
C PRO A 39 -10.77 -12.30 -20.08
N GLU A 40 -11.03 -12.34 -18.78
CA GLU A 40 -11.79 -11.30 -18.10
C GLU A 40 -11.08 -9.98 -18.35
N VAL A 41 -11.66 -9.16 -19.23
CA VAL A 41 -11.13 -7.85 -19.56
C VAL A 41 -11.21 -7.04 -18.29
N GLU A 42 -10.05 -6.84 -17.66
CA GLU A 42 -9.88 -5.96 -16.52
C GLU A 42 -10.48 -4.62 -16.89
N ARG A 43 -11.60 -4.26 -16.25
CA ARG A 43 -12.20 -2.94 -16.39
C ARG A 43 -11.19 -1.94 -15.83
N THR A 44 -10.39 -1.36 -16.70
CA THR A 44 -9.62 -0.15 -16.40
C THR A 44 -10.63 0.90 -15.95
N ASP A 45 -10.52 1.34 -14.69
CA ASP A 45 -11.34 2.44 -14.16
C ASP A 45 -11.11 3.67 -15.07
N PRO A 46 -12.14 4.13 -15.81
CA PRO A 46 -11.99 5.18 -16.81
C PRO A 46 -11.70 6.56 -16.18
N THR A 47 -11.67 6.65 -14.85
CA THR A 47 -11.45 7.91 -14.14
C THR A 47 -9.99 8.17 -13.76
N GLY A 48 -9.08 7.20 -13.91
CA GLY A 48 -7.66 7.39 -13.54
C GLY A 48 -7.43 7.73 -12.05
N ARG A 49 -8.46 7.58 -11.19
CA ARG A 49 -8.42 7.98 -9.77
C ARG A 49 -7.56 7.07 -8.90
N GLY A 50 -7.17 5.89 -9.38
CA GLY A 50 -6.52 4.84 -8.59
C GLY A 50 -5.09 5.12 -8.09
N ALA A 51 -4.53 6.31 -8.31
CA ALA A 51 -3.15 6.63 -7.93
C ALA A 51 -2.88 8.11 -7.58
N GLY A 52 -3.90 8.93 -7.33
CA GLY A 52 -3.73 10.37 -7.05
C GLY A 52 -2.73 10.68 -5.93
N TRP A 53 -2.56 9.74 -5.00
CA TRP A 53 -1.56 9.81 -3.94
C TRP A 53 -0.12 9.99 -4.46
N ARG A 54 0.24 9.42 -5.62
CA ARG A 54 1.62 9.50 -6.15
C ARG A 54 2.00 10.93 -6.50
N THR A 55 1.02 11.70 -6.99
CA THR A 55 1.14 13.14 -7.28
C THR A 55 1.16 13.96 -6.00
N ALA A 56 0.32 13.61 -5.02
CA ALA A 56 0.25 14.32 -3.74
C ALA A 56 1.48 14.08 -2.84
N ALA A 57 2.06 12.88 -2.86
CA ALA A 57 3.14 12.46 -1.97
C ALA A 57 4.46 13.20 -2.24
N THR A 58 5.16 13.54 -1.16
CA THR A 58 6.54 14.02 -1.25
C THR A 58 7.48 12.92 -1.75
N VAL A 59 8.65 13.29 -2.28
CA VAL A 59 9.69 12.32 -2.68
C VAL A 59 10.10 11.43 -1.50
N ALA A 60 10.26 12.03 -0.31
CA ALA A 60 10.64 11.31 0.91
C ALA A 60 9.55 10.32 1.36
N ASP A 61 8.27 10.71 1.24
CA ASP A 61 7.16 9.83 1.58
C ASP A 61 6.97 8.68 0.60
N ARG A 62 7.21 8.92 -0.69
CA ARG A 62 7.24 7.81 -1.67
C ARG A 62 8.32 6.79 -1.32
N ALA A 63 9.47 7.20 -0.78
CA ALA A 63 10.48 6.27 -0.29
C ALA A 63 10.01 5.52 0.97
N ARG A 64 9.50 6.23 1.99
CA ARG A 64 8.94 5.61 3.19
C ARG A 64 7.86 4.58 2.88
N LEU A 65 6.97 4.87 1.94
CA LEU A 65 5.91 3.97 1.49
C LEU A 65 6.42 2.76 0.69
N ARG A 66 7.57 2.84 0.01
CA ARG A 66 8.20 1.66 -0.61
C ARG A 66 8.83 0.77 0.45
N ASP A 67 9.52 1.38 1.40
CA ASP A 67 10.35 0.70 2.39
C ASP A 67 9.56 0.35 3.67
N TRP A 68 8.23 0.40 3.61
CA TRP A 68 7.35 0.23 4.77
C TRP A 68 7.51 -1.15 5.41
N ARG A 69 7.73 -2.18 4.59
CA ARG A 69 7.88 -3.56 5.05
C ARG A 69 9.21 -3.76 5.78
N ASP A 70 10.27 -3.12 5.30
CA ASP A 70 11.56 -3.15 5.98
C ASP A 70 11.44 -2.49 7.36
N ALA A 71 10.79 -1.33 7.43
CA ALA A 71 10.51 -0.66 8.71
C ALA A 71 9.73 -1.55 9.68
N TRP A 72 8.77 -2.34 9.15
CA TRP A 72 8.03 -3.31 9.95
C TRP A 72 8.92 -4.42 10.50
N MET A 73 9.72 -5.06 9.65
CA MET A 73 10.59 -6.16 10.05
C MET A 73 11.69 -5.70 11.01
N ASP A 74 12.27 -4.52 10.75
CA ASP A 74 13.25 -3.87 11.64
C ASP A 74 12.64 -3.62 13.02
N ALA A 75 11.39 -3.15 13.07
CA ALA A 75 10.68 -2.89 14.32
C ALA A 75 10.34 -4.18 15.08
N LEU A 76 9.87 -5.22 14.40
CA LEU A 76 9.54 -6.51 15.02
C LEU A 76 10.80 -7.21 15.58
N ALA A 77 11.94 -7.08 14.93
CA ALA A 77 13.21 -7.64 15.42
C ALA A 77 13.66 -7.02 16.76
N GLN A 78 13.13 -5.86 17.12
CA GLN A 78 13.48 -5.12 18.33
C GLN A 78 12.53 -5.35 19.52
N ILE A 79 11.41 -6.06 19.32
CA ILE A 79 10.41 -6.27 20.37
C ILE A 79 10.30 -7.75 20.78
N PRO A 80 9.91 -8.05 22.03
CA PRO A 80 9.76 -9.42 22.48
C PRO A 80 8.63 -10.16 21.75
N GLN A 81 8.86 -11.44 21.42
CA GLN A 81 7.87 -12.28 20.72
C GLN A 81 6.50 -12.37 21.44
N ARG A 82 6.49 -12.27 22.77
CA ARG A 82 5.24 -12.25 23.55
C ARG A 82 4.32 -11.08 23.21
N GLU A 83 4.89 -9.92 22.85
CA GLU A 83 4.09 -8.73 22.49
C GLU A 83 3.43 -8.95 21.12
N ILE A 84 4.17 -9.57 20.19
CA ILE A 84 3.68 -9.97 18.87
C ILE A 84 2.56 -11.01 19.02
N ALA A 85 2.78 -12.02 19.87
CA ALA A 85 1.83 -13.10 20.11
C ALA A 85 0.53 -12.65 20.80
N ALA A 86 0.53 -11.50 21.48
CA ALA A 86 -0.65 -10.95 22.15
C ALA A 86 -1.74 -10.49 21.15
N ASP A 87 -1.35 -10.14 19.92
CA ASP A 87 -2.28 -9.73 18.87
C ASP A 87 -1.76 -10.12 17.48
N PRO A 88 -1.81 -11.42 17.12
CA PRO A 88 -1.23 -11.91 15.89
C PRO A 88 -1.87 -11.31 14.64
N GLN A 89 -3.14 -10.89 14.70
CA GLN A 89 -3.79 -10.22 13.58
C GLN A 89 -3.23 -8.80 13.37
N LEU A 90 -2.96 -8.06 14.43
CA LEU A 90 -2.43 -6.71 14.33
C LEU A 90 -0.98 -6.70 13.85
N PHE A 91 -0.17 -7.68 14.28
CA PHE A 91 1.26 -7.72 14.03
C PHE A 91 1.70 -8.62 12.86
N ASP A 92 0.79 -9.34 12.21
CA ASP A 92 1.08 -10.10 10.99
C ASP A 92 1.36 -9.16 9.81
N PRO A 93 2.60 -9.07 9.31
CA PRO A 93 2.96 -8.18 8.21
C PRO A 93 2.26 -8.56 6.90
N ASP A 94 1.70 -9.76 6.73
CA ASP A 94 1.10 -10.24 5.49
C ASP A 94 -0.43 -10.25 5.50
N ARG A 95 -1.02 -9.88 6.65
CA ARG A 95 -2.47 -9.74 6.77
C ARG A 95 -2.98 -8.47 6.10
N ALA A 96 -3.69 -8.65 4.99
CA ALA A 96 -4.48 -7.60 4.36
C ALA A 96 -5.71 -8.22 3.68
N LEU A 97 -6.89 -7.68 3.99
CA LEU A 97 -8.16 -8.11 3.44
C LEU A 97 -8.66 -7.12 2.37
N PRO A 98 -9.51 -7.56 1.43
CA PRO A 98 -10.20 -6.67 0.49
C PRO A 98 -10.97 -5.55 1.20
N GLU A 99 -11.19 -4.46 0.45
CA GLU A 99 -11.79 -3.20 0.94
C GLU A 99 -10.98 -2.56 2.08
N PRO A 100 -9.79 -2.01 1.76
CA PRO A 100 -8.87 -1.49 2.76
C PRO A 100 -9.33 -0.17 3.40
N LEU A 101 -10.24 0.56 2.76
CA LEU A 101 -10.79 1.79 3.32
C LEU A 101 -11.85 1.47 4.38
N PRO A 102 -11.73 2.00 5.61
CA PRO A 102 -12.81 1.92 6.58
C PRO A 102 -14.03 2.72 6.07
N PRO A 103 -15.27 2.29 6.37
CA PRO A 103 -16.45 3.10 6.15
C PRO A 103 -16.39 4.47 6.84
N ILE A 104 -17.17 5.43 6.36
CA ILE A 104 -17.38 6.70 7.07
C ILE A 104 -18.01 6.41 8.43
N GLY A 105 -17.52 7.07 9.48
CA GLY A 105 -18.07 6.91 10.82
C GLY A 105 -17.11 7.25 11.94
N THR A 106 -17.54 6.92 13.15
CA THR A 106 -16.80 7.09 14.40
C THR A 106 -16.09 5.81 14.81
N TYR A 107 -14.84 5.97 15.23
CA TYR A 107 -13.96 4.87 15.57
C TYR A 107 -13.25 5.17 16.89
N ARG A 108 -12.81 4.11 17.55
CA ARG A 108 -11.73 4.21 18.53
C ARG A 108 -10.44 3.81 17.83
N CYS A 109 -9.38 4.53 18.09
CA CYS A 109 -8.06 4.13 17.66
C CYS A 109 -7.00 4.30 18.74
N ARG A 110 -5.97 3.46 18.69
CA ARG A 110 -4.80 3.53 19.58
C ARG A 110 -3.53 3.37 18.76
N THR A 111 -2.47 4.02 19.19
CA THR A 111 -1.14 3.89 18.57
C THR A 111 -0.30 2.89 19.34
N ILE A 112 0.35 1.99 18.63
CA ILE A 112 1.37 1.09 19.14
C ILE A 112 2.68 1.47 18.43
N LYS A 113 3.67 1.90 19.20
CA LYS A 113 5.00 2.27 18.71
C LYS A 113 5.94 1.09 18.85
N LEU A 114 6.59 0.72 17.75
CA LEU A 114 7.46 -0.44 17.65
C LEU A 114 8.88 -0.04 17.21
N GLY A 115 9.87 -0.62 17.89
CA GLY A 115 11.27 -0.32 17.70
C GLY A 115 11.63 1.11 18.10
N ALA A 116 12.93 1.41 18.10
CA ALA A 116 13.44 2.76 18.27
C ALA A 116 14.69 2.98 17.39
N PRO A 117 14.93 4.20 16.88
CA PRO A 117 16.11 4.50 16.08
C PRO A 117 17.40 4.61 16.90
N GLY A 118 17.31 4.76 18.23
CA GLY A 118 18.45 4.96 19.11
C GLY A 118 18.35 4.18 20.43
N ALA A 119 19.47 4.13 21.15
CA ALA A 119 19.50 3.56 22.49
C ALA A 119 18.73 4.43 23.50
N GLY A 120 18.14 3.82 24.52
CA GLY A 120 17.50 4.52 25.64
C GLY A 120 16.03 4.92 25.45
N VAL A 121 15.45 4.71 24.27
CA VAL A 121 14.01 4.87 24.02
C VAL A 121 13.31 3.52 24.15
N SER A 122 12.08 3.50 24.70
CA SER A 122 11.30 2.25 24.76
C SER A 122 11.03 1.71 23.35
N ARG A 123 11.33 0.44 23.13
CA ARG A 123 11.12 -0.25 21.84
C ARG A 123 9.69 -0.72 21.64
N PHE A 124 8.87 -0.66 22.69
CA PHE A 124 7.47 -1.03 22.61
C PHE A 124 6.66 -0.10 23.52
N ILE A 125 5.67 0.59 22.95
CA ILE A 125 4.72 1.41 23.69
C ILE A 125 3.34 1.17 23.08
N ALA A 126 2.39 0.66 23.86
CA ALA A 126 0.99 0.56 23.47
C ALA A 126 0.18 1.63 24.21
N TYR A 127 -0.29 2.64 23.48
CA TYR A 127 -1.14 3.69 24.06
C TYR A 127 -2.59 3.21 24.26
N GLY A 128 -3.31 3.93 25.12
CA GLY A 128 -4.75 3.77 25.28
C GLY A 128 -5.55 4.21 24.05
N TRP A 129 -6.86 3.95 24.11
CA TRP A 129 -7.82 4.29 23.05
C TRP A 129 -8.19 5.77 23.07
N PHE A 130 -8.36 6.34 21.88
CA PHE A 130 -8.87 7.69 21.63
C PHE A 130 -9.96 7.65 20.57
N SER A 131 -10.81 8.66 20.53
CA SER A 131 -11.79 8.82 19.44
C SER A 131 -11.09 9.24 18.15
N CYS A 132 -11.50 8.62 17.05
CA CYS A 132 -10.99 8.84 15.71
C CYS A 132 -12.17 8.86 14.74
N ARG A 133 -12.00 9.49 13.58
CA ARG A 133 -13.11 9.69 12.64
C ARG A 133 -12.67 9.48 11.20
N ILE A 134 -13.55 8.87 10.42
CA ILE A 134 -13.43 8.70 8.97
C ILE A 134 -14.54 9.51 8.32
N GLU A 135 -14.21 10.43 7.43
CA GLU A 135 -15.18 11.34 6.79
C GLU A 135 -14.94 11.45 5.29
N GLN A 136 -15.94 11.97 4.58
CA GLN A 136 -15.75 12.44 3.20
C GLN A 136 -14.88 13.71 3.23
N PRO A 137 -13.97 13.92 2.26
CA PRO A 137 -13.24 15.19 2.15
C PRO A 137 -14.21 16.37 1.97
N ALA A 138 -14.01 17.44 2.73
CA ALA A 138 -14.91 18.60 2.77
C ALA A 138 -15.01 19.42 1.45
N ARG A 139 -14.14 19.15 0.47
CA ARG A 139 -14.15 19.77 -0.86
C ARG A 139 -13.84 18.70 -1.90
N THR A 140 -14.61 18.66 -2.99
CA THR A 140 -14.45 17.78 -4.16
C THR A 140 -13.22 18.12 -5.03
N GLY A 141 -12.13 18.61 -4.41
CA GLY A 141 -10.95 19.17 -5.09
C GLY A 141 -9.63 18.52 -4.70
N GLY A 142 -9.65 17.40 -3.97
CA GLY A 142 -8.49 16.55 -3.78
C GLY A 142 -8.75 15.17 -4.36
N ASP A 143 -7.71 14.52 -4.89
CA ASP A 143 -7.81 13.17 -5.49
C ASP A 143 -7.98 12.05 -4.44
N GLY A 144 -8.30 12.39 -3.19
CA GLY A 144 -8.46 11.46 -2.08
C GLY A 144 -9.90 11.05 -1.84
N ASP A 145 -10.10 9.84 -1.34
CA ASP A 145 -11.42 9.23 -1.17
C ASP A 145 -12.05 9.58 0.18
N LEU A 146 -11.27 9.53 1.26
CA LEU A 146 -11.71 9.73 2.64
C LEU A 146 -10.67 10.51 3.42
N THR A 147 -11.04 11.02 4.59
CA THR A 147 -10.11 11.57 5.58
C THR A 147 -10.09 10.70 6.83
N PHE A 148 -8.94 10.62 7.48
CA PHE A 148 -8.78 10.04 8.80
C PHE A 148 -8.27 11.12 9.75
N ALA A 149 -8.85 11.20 10.95
CA ALA A 149 -8.35 12.07 12.01
C ALA A 149 -8.46 11.40 13.39
N ARG A 150 -7.37 11.40 14.16
CA ARG A 150 -7.40 11.14 15.61
C ARG A 150 -7.79 12.43 16.34
N LEU A 151 -8.79 12.36 17.23
CA LEU A 151 -9.40 13.54 17.85
C LEU A 151 -8.83 13.89 19.23
N GLY A 152 -8.01 13.02 19.83
CA GLY A 152 -7.46 13.25 21.17
C GLY A 152 -6.05 12.67 21.36
N GLY A 153 -5.44 13.00 22.50
CA GLY A 153 -4.04 12.69 22.81
C GLY A 153 -3.06 13.74 22.26
N SER A 154 -1.81 13.70 22.72
CA SER A 154 -0.77 14.70 22.36
C SER A 154 -0.27 14.59 20.92
N GLN A 155 -0.48 13.44 20.29
CA GLN A 155 -0.11 13.15 18.91
C GLN A 155 -1.36 12.71 18.15
N ARG A 156 -1.79 13.56 17.22
CA ARG A 156 -3.04 13.39 16.47
C ARG A 156 -2.73 13.33 14.96
N PRO A 157 -2.38 12.14 14.42
CA PRO A 157 -2.27 11.97 12.98
C PRO A 157 -3.61 12.28 12.31
N SER A 158 -3.56 13.10 11.27
CA SER A 158 -4.73 13.48 10.48
C SER A 158 -4.33 13.67 9.02
N GLY A 159 -5.16 13.21 8.10
CA GLY A 159 -4.83 13.23 6.67
C GLY A 159 -5.86 12.59 5.77
N THR A 160 -5.45 12.40 4.53
CA THR A 160 -6.27 11.88 3.43
C THR A 160 -5.93 10.42 3.16
N LEU A 161 -6.94 9.62 2.91
CA LEU A 161 -6.86 8.24 2.45
C LEU A 161 -7.15 8.17 0.96
N TYR A 162 -6.28 7.50 0.22
CA TYR A 162 -6.36 7.30 -1.22
C TYR A 162 -6.49 5.81 -1.50
N ARG A 163 -7.53 5.44 -2.23
CA ARG A 163 -7.72 4.09 -2.74
C ARG A 163 -6.70 3.83 -3.84
N GLU A 164 -6.05 2.67 -3.78
CA GLU A 164 -5.28 2.18 -4.91
C GLU A 164 -6.17 1.35 -5.84
N SER A 165 -5.89 1.40 -7.14
CA SER A 165 -6.52 0.49 -8.09
C SER A 165 -6.24 -0.97 -7.70
N ARG A 166 -7.13 -1.90 -8.09
CA ARG A 166 -6.90 -3.33 -7.81
C ARG A 166 -5.59 -3.84 -8.43
N ALA A 167 -5.25 -3.37 -9.62
CA ALA A 167 -4.00 -3.69 -10.31
C ALA A 167 -2.77 -3.21 -9.52
N ASP A 168 -2.78 -1.96 -9.06
CA ASP A 168 -1.67 -1.36 -8.31
C ASP A 168 -1.53 -1.93 -6.89
N ALA A 169 -2.64 -2.37 -6.30
CA ALA A 169 -2.67 -2.97 -4.99
C ALA A 169 -2.40 -4.48 -5.00
N ALA A 170 -2.35 -5.17 -6.15
CA ALA A 170 -2.12 -6.61 -6.17
C ALA A 170 -0.68 -6.96 -5.76
N PRO A 171 -0.46 -8.04 -4.98
CA PRO A 171 -1.44 -9.00 -4.47
C PRO A 171 -2.11 -8.60 -3.13
N ARG A 172 -1.83 -7.40 -2.59
CA ARG A 172 -2.16 -6.99 -1.23
C ARG A 172 -3.05 -5.73 -1.19
N PRO A 173 -4.38 -5.88 -1.02
CA PRO A 173 -5.29 -4.74 -0.95
C PRO A 173 -4.89 -3.74 0.13
N ARG A 174 -4.69 -2.48 -0.27
CA ARG A 174 -4.33 -1.39 0.65
C ARG A 174 -4.81 -0.04 0.15
N ALA A 175 -4.87 0.92 1.05
CA ALA A 175 -5.04 2.34 0.74
C ALA A 175 -3.82 3.11 1.28
N ILE A 176 -3.52 4.26 0.68
CA ILE A 176 -2.42 5.11 1.11
C ILE A 176 -2.94 6.26 1.96
N PHE A 177 -2.30 6.49 3.09
CA PHE A 177 -2.54 7.65 3.94
C PHE A 177 -1.45 8.68 3.68
N LEU A 178 -1.82 9.94 3.44
CA LEU A 178 -0.91 11.09 3.45
C LEU A 178 -1.50 12.16 4.37
N GLY A 179 -0.73 12.61 5.35
CA GLY A 179 -1.22 13.51 6.37
C GLY A 179 -0.12 14.14 7.19
N SER A 180 -0.52 14.86 8.24
CA SER A 180 0.41 15.47 9.16
C SER A 180 0.06 15.09 10.60
N MET A 181 1.08 14.99 11.44
CA MET A 181 0.91 14.89 12.88
C MET A 181 0.47 16.24 13.42
N ALA A 182 -0.64 16.37 14.14
CA ALA A 182 -0.89 17.52 15.02
C ALA A 182 -0.35 17.23 16.44
N LEU A 183 0.18 18.23 17.12
CA LEU A 183 0.87 18.11 18.41
C LEU A 183 0.20 18.96 19.49
N GLY A 184 0.27 18.49 20.74
CA GLY A 184 -0.13 19.29 21.91
C GLY A 184 -1.56 19.82 21.82
N ASP A 185 -1.75 21.12 21.94
CA ASP A 185 -3.03 21.83 21.90
C ASP A 185 -3.36 22.42 20.51
N GLU A 186 -2.59 22.06 19.46
CA GLU A 186 -2.87 22.52 18.09
C GLU A 186 -4.29 22.14 17.65
N GLN A 187 -5.09 23.15 17.30
CA GLN A 187 -6.50 22.96 16.95
C GLN A 187 -6.70 22.32 15.57
N ARG A 188 -5.71 22.44 14.68
CA ARG A 188 -5.76 21.86 13.34
C ARG A 188 -4.39 21.31 12.95
N PRO A 189 -4.33 20.16 12.26
CA PRO A 189 -3.08 19.70 11.67
C PRO A 189 -2.59 20.70 10.63
N MET A 190 -1.26 20.79 10.49
CA MET A 190 -0.66 21.45 9.33
C MET A 190 -1.11 20.77 8.04
N ARG A 191 -1.07 21.51 6.92
CA ARG A 191 -1.24 20.91 5.61
C ARG A 191 -0.05 19.98 5.33
N TYR A 192 -0.34 18.78 4.83
CA TYR A 192 0.69 17.84 4.39
C TYR A 192 1.63 18.48 3.35
N GLY A 193 2.93 18.25 3.53
CA GLY A 193 4.01 18.83 2.73
C GLY A 193 4.44 20.22 3.18
N THR A 194 3.81 20.82 4.20
CA THR A 194 4.23 22.12 4.76
C THR A 194 5.45 21.97 5.67
N ASP A 195 5.48 20.95 6.52
CA ASP A 195 6.61 20.67 7.41
C ASP A 195 7.03 19.19 7.27
N PRO A 196 8.19 18.91 6.67
CA PRO A 196 8.70 17.54 6.48
C PRO A 196 8.89 16.73 7.77
N ASN A 197 8.96 17.40 8.92
CA ASN A 197 9.06 16.76 10.24
C ASN A 197 7.70 16.32 10.78
N ARG A 198 6.61 16.88 10.24
CA ARG A 198 5.22 16.58 10.63
C ARG A 198 4.53 15.67 9.63
N ASP A 199 5.08 15.57 8.42
CA ASP A 199 4.57 14.71 7.36
C ASP A 199 4.56 13.23 7.74
N LEU A 200 3.42 12.60 7.49
CA LEU A 200 3.14 11.20 7.68
C LEU A 200 2.69 10.61 6.34
N ALA A 201 3.28 9.50 5.97
CA ALA A 201 2.77 8.65 4.92
C ALA A 201 2.66 7.23 5.44
N GLY A 202 1.55 6.57 5.12
CA GLY A 202 1.26 5.25 5.66
C GLY A 202 0.40 4.39 4.75
N VAL A 203 0.26 3.15 5.19
CA VAL A 203 -0.53 2.12 4.53
C VAL A 203 -1.72 1.77 5.41
N MET A 204 -2.92 1.94 4.89
CA MET A 204 -4.17 1.56 5.53
C MET A 204 -4.61 0.18 5.03
N GLU A 205 -4.92 -0.72 5.95
CA GLU A 205 -5.30 -2.10 5.66
C GLU A 205 -6.47 -2.54 6.51
N ARG A 206 -7.36 -3.32 5.91
CA ARG A 206 -8.34 -4.09 6.66
C ARG A 206 -7.70 -5.38 7.14
N ILE A 207 -7.77 -5.66 8.43
CA ILE A 207 -7.18 -6.84 9.07
C ILE A 207 -8.22 -7.71 9.79
N GLY A 208 -9.50 -7.34 9.73
CA GLY A 208 -10.60 -8.15 10.23
C GLY A 208 -11.92 -7.59 9.74
N ASP A 209 -13.03 -8.24 10.13
CA ASP A 209 -14.34 -7.87 9.61
C ASP A 209 -14.69 -6.40 9.88
N ARG A 210 -14.39 -5.94 11.09
CA ARG A 210 -14.57 -4.56 11.57
C ARG A 210 -13.31 -4.03 12.22
N ARG A 211 -12.14 -4.33 11.64
CA ARG A 211 -10.84 -3.92 12.19
C ARG A 211 -9.87 -3.52 11.09
N TRP A 212 -9.26 -2.36 11.25
CA TRP A 212 -8.28 -1.80 10.33
C TRP A 212 -7.01 -1.44 11.09
N ARG A 213 -5.91 -1.31 10.35
CA ARG A 213 -4.68 -0.71 10.84
C ARG A 213 -4.16 0.31 9.86
N LEU A 214 -3.67 1.43 10.39
CA LEU A 214 -2.84 2.37 9.65
C LEU A 214 -1.39 2.18 10.09
N ILE A 215 -0.53 1.88 9.13
CA ILE A 215 0.89 1.59 9.30
C ILE A 215 1.67 2.85 8.92
N LEU A 216 2.45 3.39 9.85
CA LEU A 216 3.27 4.58 9.66
C LEU A 216 4.76 4.20 9.78
N PRO A 217 5.46 3.95 8.66
CA PRO A 217 6.88 3.60 8.68
C PRO A 217 7.79 4.80 8.96
N ARG A 218 8.76 4.58 9.86
CA ARG A 218 9.81 5.53 10.26
C ARG A 218 9.27 6.95 10.51
N PRO A 219 8.27 7.13 11.39
CA PRO A 219 7.82 8.46 11.78
C PRO A 219 9.00 9.19 12.45
N ARG A 220 9.08 10.50 12.25
CA ARG A 220 10.34 11.26 12.31
C ARG A 220 11.15 11.20 13.62
N PHE A 221 10.59 10.82 14.77
CA PHE A 221 11.24 11.11 16.06
C PHE A 221 11.28 9.98 17.10
N GLU A 222 10.50 8.91 17.00
CA GLU A 222 10.25 8.08 18.18
C GLU A 222 10.38 6.57 17.95
N SER A 223 9.95 6.09 16.79
CA SER A 223 9.81 4.66 16.52
C SER A 223 10.29 4.31 15.12
N LEU A 224 10.54 3.02 14.90
CA LEU A 224 10.74 2.50 13.54
C LEU A 224 9.43 2.31 12.81
N LEU A 225 8.35 2.02 13.55
CA LEU A 225 7.01 1.83 13.02
C LEU A 225 5.98 2.26 14.06
N ASP A 226 4.99 3.06 13.65
CA ASP A 226 3.76 3.24 14.41
C ASP A 226 2.62 2.46 13.74
N ILE A 227 1.90 1.66 14.51
CA ILE A 227 0.64 1.03 14.07
C ILE A 227 -0.51 1.74 14.79
N VAL A 228 -1.46 2.27 14.03
CA VAL A 228 -2.72 2.77 14.56
C VAL A 228 -3.79 1.71 14.36
N ASP A 229 -4.21 1.07 15.45
CA ASP A 229 -5.28 0.06 15.48
C ASP A 229 -6.64 0.77 15.52
N ILE A 230 -7.55 0.42 14.61
CA ILE A 230 -8.79 1.18 14.35
C ILE A 230 -9.98 0.23 14.35
N ILE A 231 -10.95 0.50 15.24
CA ILE A 231 -12.16 -0.31 15.44
C ILE A 231 -13.38 0.62 15.54
N PRO A 232 -14.53 0.32 14.92
CA PRO A 232 -15.74 1.14 15.04
C PRO A 232 -16.16 1.35 16.50
N MET A 233 -16.66 2.55 16.81
CA MET A 233 -17.40 2.83 18.04
C MET A 233 -18.89 2.69 17.70
N GLU A 234 -19.37 1.44 17.72
CA GLU A 234 -20.76 1.02 17.45
C GLU A 234 -21.31 1.39 16.06
#